data_AF-A0A6L8N4P9-F1
#
_entry.id   AF-A0A6L8N4P9-F1
#
_cell.length_a   1.000
_cell.length_b   1.000
_cell.length_c   1.000
_cell.angle_alpha   90.00
_cell.angle_beta   90.00
_cell.angle_gamma   90.00
#
_symmetry.space_group_name_H-M   'P 1'
#
loop_
_entity.id
_entity.type
_entity.pdbx_description
1 polymer ?
#
loop_
_entity_poly.entity_id
_entity_poly.type
_entity_poly.pdbx_seq_one_letter_code
_entity_poly.pdbx_strand_id
1 'polypeptide(L)'
;MRTVTAWAEKTFGDAASQLTHLIPASLVRAHDRARSGHEGVQTQTLEAYGHGLYAAQYEELEVSLAPLSAAAPVRLQGRTLMLLGDQLIYPLRYAKRDVPVTAARLRRATGLRADLIRRHGPEPMQQAFDLGFEEPDELDPHPDLALLSKNVKLVLVAYACSMVQGVMRIEWGSAELRQEDRHLIWHHHEPLPLIT
;
A
#
# COMPACT_ATOMS: atom_id res chain seq x y z
N MET A 1 -9.42 -13.56 -20.50
CA MET A 1 -10.14 -12.75 -19.49
C MET A 1 -9.52 -13.09 -18.15
N ARG A 2 -8.85 -12.14 -17.49
CA ARG A 2 -8.36 -12.34 -16.12
C ARG A 2 -9.57 -12.13 -15.22
N THR A 3 -10.03 -13.21 -14.60
CA THR A 3 -11.22 -13.24 -13.76
C THR A 3 -10.92 -12.44 -12.50
N VAL A 4 -11.77 -11.44 -12.21
CA VAL A 4 -11.81 -10.82 -10.89
C VAL A 4 -12.01 -11.94 -9.88
N THR A 5 -11.21 -11.95 -8.82
CA THR A 5 -11.34 -13.03 -7.83
C THR A 5 -12.54 -12.76 -6.94
N ALA A 6 -13.05 -13.83 -6.30
CA ALA A 6 -14.14 -13.70 -5.33
C ALA A 6 -13.76 -12.78 -4.15
N TRP A 7 -12.47 -12.70 -3.80
CA TRP A 7 -12.00 -11.76 -2.77
C TRP A 7 -12.10 -10.32 -3.26
N ALA A 8 -11.64 -10.02 -4.47
CA ALA A 8 -11.70 -8.68 -5.03
C ALA A 8 -13.14 -8.20 -5.22
N GLU A 9 -14.04 -9.06 -5.73
CA GLU A 9 -15.48 -8.77 -5.84
C GLU A 9 -16.11 -8.50 -4.47
N LYS A 10 -15.80 -9.32 -3.46
CA LYS A 10 -16.29 -9.09 -2.09
C LYS A 10 -15.76 -7.79 -1.47
N THR A 11 -14.53 -7.42 -1.80
CA THR A 11 -13.83 -6.28 -1.19
C THR A 11 -14.25 -4.96 -1.82
N PHE A 12 -14.42 -4.93 -3.15
CA PHE A 12 -14.61 -3.71 -3.93
C PHE A 12 -15.93 -3.65 -4.73
N GLY A 13 -16.72 -4.72 -4.73
CA GLY A 13 -17.95 -4.81 -5.52
C GLY A 13 -17.68 -4.58 -7.01
N ASP A 14 -18.54 -3.79 -7.64
CA ASP A 14 -18.50 -3.51 -9.09
C ASP A 14 -17.19 -2.84 -9.54
N ALA A 15 -16.49 -2.15 -8.63
CA ALA A 15 -15.21 -1.49 -8.95
C ALA A 15 -14.05 -2.49 -9.09
N ALA A 16 -14.20 -3.74 -8.61
CA ALA A 16 -13.11 -4.71 -8.54
C ALA A 16 -12.43 -4.93 -9.90
N SER A 17 -13.21 -5.11 -10.97
CA SER A 17 -12.64 -5.27 -12.32
C SER A 17 -11.84 -4.05 -12.76
N GLN A 18 -12.35 -2.84 -12.52
CA GLN A 18 -11.66 -1.61 -12.92
C GLN A 18 -10.35 -1.45 -12.15
N LEU A 19 -10.34 -1.74 -10.86
CA LEU A 19 -9.16 -1.61 -10.01
C LEU A 19 -8.01 -2.52 -10.45
N THR A 20 -8.31 -3.72 -10.97
CA THR A 20 -7.26 -4.62 -11.48
C THR A 20 -6.48 -4.03 -12.66
N HIS A 21 -7.01 -3.00 -13.32
CA HIS A 21 -6.35 -2.27 -14.39
C HIS A 21 -5.83 -0.90 -13.95
N LEU A 22 -6.63 -0.16 -13.18
CA LEU A 22 -6.28 1.20 -12.75
C LEU A 22 -5.05 1.20 -11.83
N ILE A 23 -5.01 0.32 -10.83
CA ILE A 23 -3.91 0.30 -9.85
C ILE A 23 -2.55 0.01 -10.51
N PRO A 24 -2.40 -1.06 -11.33
CA PRO A 24 -1.14 -1.29 -12.03
C PRO A 24 -0.73 -0.14 -12.93
N ALA A 25 -1.67 0.40 -13.71
CA ALA A 25 -1.39 1.51 -14.61
C ALA A 25 -0.93 2.76 -13.86
N SER A 26 -1.53 3.07 -12.70
CA SER A 26 -1.08 4.16 -11.82
C SER A 26 0.34 3.97 -11.32
N LEU A 27 0.70 2.75 -10.89
CA LEU A 27 2.04 2.47 -10.37
C LEU A 27 3.12 2.52 -11.47
N VAL A 28 2.79 2.10 -12.69
CA VAL A 28 3.67 2.24 -13.86
C VAL A 28 3.86 3.72 -14.19
N ARG A 29 2.79 4.52 -14.28
CA ARG A 29 2.92 5.98 -14.50
C ARG A 29 3.72 6.66 -13.39
N ALA A 30 3.51 6.28 -12.14
CA ALA A 30 4.27 6.83 -11.01
C ALA A 30 5.76 6.51 -11.12
N HIS A 31 6.09 5.30 -11.58
CA HIS A 31 7.46 4.92 -11.91
C HIS A 31 8.05 5.78 -13.02
N ASP A 32 7.36 5.90 -14.15
CA ASP A 32 7.85 6.64 -15.32
C ASP A 32 8.07 8.11 -14.99
N ARG A 33 7.13 8.72 -14.25
CA ARG A 33 7.24 10.11 -13.79
C ARG A 33 8.42 10.32 -12.85
N ALA A 34 8.65 9.39 -11.92
CA ALA A 34 9.79 9.44 -11.02
C ALA A 34 11.13 9.22 -11.76
N ARG A 35 11.15 8.34 -12.77
CA ARG A 35 12.33 8.07 -13.58
C ARG A 35 12.70 9.29 -14.42
N SER A 36 11.73 9.86 -15.14
CA SER A 36 11.91 11.08 -15.92
C SER A 36 12.39 12.26 -15.06
N GLY A 37 11.79 12.45 -13.88
CA GLY A 37 12.23 13.48 -12.94
C GLY A 37 13.67 13.29 -12.46
N HIS A 38 14.09 12.05 -12.21
CA HIS A 38 15.47 11.75 -11.83
C HIS A 38 16.47 11.94 -12.97
N GLU A 39 16.13 11.50 -14.19
CA GLU A 39 16.94 11.71 -15.40
C GLU A 39 17.19 13.20 -15.65
N GLY A 40 16.21 14.07 -15.37
CA GLY A 40 16.35 15.52 -15.49
C GLY A 40 17.31 16.17 -14.48
N VAL A 41 17.46 15.61 -13.28
CA VAL A 41 18.35 16.16 -12.23
C VAL A 41 19.81 15.74 -12.42
N GLN A 42 20.07 14.66 -13.16
CA GLN A 42 21.43 14.16 -13.48
C GLN A 42 22.34 13.91 -12.26
N THR A 43 21.75 13.58 -11.11
CA THR A 43 22.50 13.19 -9.90
C THR A 43 22.85 11.71 -9.93
N GLN A 44 23.97 11.36 -9.29
CA GLN A 44 24.38 9.96 -9.11
C GLN A 44 23.58 9.24 -8.00
N THR A 45 22.94 9.99 -7.09
CA THR A 45 22.15 9.38 -6.00
C THR A 45 20.72 9.10 -6.44
N LEU A 46 20.13 8.00 -5.98
CA LEU A 46 18.73 7.67 -6.26
C LEU A 46 17.72 8.45 -5.39
N GLU A 47 18.15 9.56 -4.78
CA GLU A 47 17.29 10.36 -3.89
C GLU A 47 16.14 11.00 -4.66
N ALA A 48 16.43 11.66 -5.80
CA ALA A 48 15.41 12.26 -6.65
C ALA A 48 14.36 11.22 -7.12
N TYR A 49 14.82 10.04 -7.55
CA TYR A 49 13.94 8.94 -7.94
C TYR A 49 13.11 8.43 -6.75
N GLY A 50 13.75 8.19 -5.59
CA GLY A 50 13.10 7.63 -4.42
C GLY A 50 12.01 8.54 -3.86
N HIS A 51 12.30 9.83 -3.70
CA HIS A 51 11.33 10.82 -3.23
C HIS A 51 10.25 11.11 -4.28
N GLY A 52 10.63 11.20 -5.56
CA GLY A 52 9.69 11.37 -6.66
C GLY A 52 8.68 10.22 -6.75
N LEU A 53 9.15 8.97 -6.69
CA LEU A 53 8.28 7.79 -6.72
C LEU A 53 7.34 7.75 -5.52
N TYR A 54 7.85 8.14 -4.35
CA TYR A 54 7.07 8.15 -3.13
C TYR A 54 5.90 9.13 -3.16
N ALA A 55 6.06 10.28 -3.81
CA ALA A 55 4.97 11.23 -4.03
C ALA A 55 4.05 10.76 -5.17
N ALA A 56 4.65 10.43 -6.32
CA ALA A 56 3.91 10.09 -7.53
C ALA A 56 2.97 8.89 -7.37
N GLN A 57 3.32 7.88 -6.56
CA GLN A 57 2.44 6.73 -6.32
C GLN A 57 1.07 7.14 -5.74
N TYR A 58 1.03 8.17 -4.89
CA TYR A 58 -0.23 8.62 -4.28
C TYR A 58 -1.02 9.47 -5.27
N GLU A 59 -0.35 10.39 -5.95
CA GLU A 59 -0.97 11.28 -6.93
C GLU A 59 -1.55 10.52 -8.13
N GLU A 60 -0.82 9.54 -8.68
CA GLU A 60 -1.32 8.74 -9.79
C GLU A 60 -2.47 7.82 -9.39
N LEU A 61 -2.50 7.33 -8.14
CA LEU A 61 -3.65 6.59 -7.62
C LEU A 61 -4.85 7.53 -7.43
N GLU A 62 -4.65 8.72 -6.87
CA GLU A 62 -5.70 9.73 -6.73
C GLU A 62 -6.36 10.05 -8.07
N VAL A 63 -5.56 10.45 -9.07
CA VAL A 63 -6.06 10.78 -10.41
C VAL A 63 -6.84 9.62 -11.04
N SER A 64 -6.37 8.40 -10.85
CA SER A 64 -6.94 7.23 -11.56
C SER A 64 -8.18 6.66 -10.88
N LEU A 65 -8.27 6.81 -9.57
CA LEU A 65 -9.37 6.26 -8.78
C LEU A 65 -10.48 7.29 -8.55
N ALA A 66 -10.19 8.60 -8.60
CA ALA A 66 -11.17 9.67 -8.41
C ALA A 66 -12.44 9.57 -9.28
N PRO A 67 -12.41 9.07 -10.53
CA PRO A 67 -13.62 8.92 -11.34
C PRO A 67 -14.58 7.81 -10.88
N LEU A 68 -14.16 6.92 -9.95
CA LEU A 68 -15.00 5.83 -9.48
C LEU A 68 -16.08 6.35 -8.52
N SER A 69 -17.30 5.85 -8.63
CA SER A 69 -18.47 6.37 -7.91
C SER A 69 -18.34 6.34 -6.38
N ALA A 70 -17.63 5.36 -5.83
CA ALA A 70 -17.40 5.19 -4.40
C ALA A 70 -16.05 5.75 -3.93
N ALA A 71 -15.31 6.44 -4.80
CA ALA A 71 -13.99 6.97 -4.46
C ALA A 71 -14.09 8.27 -3.66
N ALA A 72 -13.37 8.32 -2.54
CA ALA A 72 -13.24 9.52 -1.71
C ALA A 72 -11.77 9.76 -1.34
N PRO A 73 -11.22 10.97 -1.57
CA PRO A 73 -9.88 11.29 -1.12
C PRO A 73 -9.85 11.53 0.39
N VAL A 74 -8.81 11.02 1.05
CA VAL A 74 -8.52 11.29 2.47
C VAL A 74 -7.07 11.73 2.60
N ARG A 75 -6.85 12.86 3.31
CA ARG A 75 -5.52 13.42 3.49
C ARG A 75 -4.89 12.93 4.79
N LEU A 76 -3.87 12.09 4.71
CA LEU A 76 -3.07 11.61 5.84
C LEU A 76 -1.60 12.01 5.65
N GLN A 77 -1.02 12.66 6.65
CA GLN A 77 0.38 13.11 6.70
C GLN A 77 0.80 13.85 5.42
N GLY A 78 -0.07 14.76 4.96
CA GLY A 78 0.16 15.57 3.78
C GLY A 78 0.04 14.84 2.44
N ARG A 79 -0.43 13.58 2.38
CA ARG A 79 -0.76 12.90 1.11
C ARG A 79 -2.23 12.55 1.02
N THR A 80 -2.73 12.54 -0.19
CA THR A 80 -4.05 12.00 -0.52
C THR A 80 -3.95 10.49 -0.69
N LEU A 81 -4.77 9.76 0.06
CA LEU A 81 -5.08 8.35 -0.14
C LEU A 81 -6.51 8.24 -0.65
N MET A 82 -6.83 7.10 -1.26
CA MET A 82 -8.15 6.86 -1.82
C MET A 82 -8.90 5.82 -0.98
N LEU A 83 -10.06 6.22 -0.47
CA LEU A 83 -11.09 5.31 0.02
C LEU A 83 -11.96 4.88 -1.16
N LEU A 84 -12.32 3.60 -1.22
CA LEU A 84 -13.41 3.08 -2.03
C LEU A 84 -14.42 2.40 -1.13
N GLY A 85 -15.53 3.09 -0.84
CA GLY A 85 -16.39 2.71 0.29
C GLY A 85 -15.58 2.73 1.59
N ASP A 86 -15.52 1.61 2.30
CA ASP A 86 -14.74 1.46 3.53
C ASP A 86 -13.29 0.95 3.29
N GLN A 87 -12.85 0.81 2.04
CA GLN A 87 -11.53 0.26 1.72
C GLN A 87 -10.49 1.36 1.45
N LEU A 88 -9.51 1.51 2.33
CA LEU A 88 -8.39 2.43 2.14
C LEU A 88 -7.29 1.76 1.31
N ILE A 89 -7.02 2.30 0.12
CA ILE A 89 -5.95 1.82 -0.76
C ILE A 89 -4.62 2.44 -0.36
N TYR A 90 -3.66 1.60 0.04
CA TYR A 90 -2.35 2.06 0.50
C TYR A 90 -1.19 1.47 -0.31
N PRO A 91 -0.48 2.26 -1.14
CA PRO A 91 0.67 1.78 -1.88
C PRO A 91 1.90 1.57 -0.99
N LEU A 92 2.57 0.42 -1.14
CA LEU A 92 3.76 0.04 -0.41
C LEU A 92 4.83 -0.53 -1.35
N ARG A 93 5.85 0.27 -1.64
CA ARG A 93 7.08 -0.24 -2.26
C ARG A 93 7.87 -1.06 -1.25
N TYR A 94 7.77 -2.38 -1.30
CA TYR A 94 8.42 -3.27 -0.33
C TYR A 94 9.81 -3.75 -0.77
N ALA A 95 10.08 -3.80 -2.08
CA ALA A 95 11.34 -4.30 -2.61
C ALA A 95 11.87 -3.49 -3.80
N LYS A 96 13.20 -3.55 -3.98
CA LYS A 96 13.93 -3.04 -5.16
C LYS A 96 14.31 -4.14 -6.15
N ARG A 97 13.94 -5.38 -5.86
CA ARG A 97 14.23 -6.59 -6.64
C ARG A 97 12.94 -7.39 -6.74
N ASP A 98 12.83 -8.22 -7.76
CA ASP A 98 11.69 -9.14 -7.89
C ASP A 98 11.81 -10.26 -6.85
N VAL A 99 11.13 -10.10 -5.72
CA VAL A 99 11.04 -11.07 -4.63
C VAL A 99 9.57 -11.21 -4.24
N PRO A 100 9.13 -12.34 -3.65
CA PRO A 100 7.73 -12.53 -3.26
C PRO A 100 7.23 -11.49 -2.25
N VAL A 101 5.92 -11.18 -2.31
CA VAL A 101 5.29 -10.25 -1.36
C VAL A 101 5.34 -10.75 0.09
N THR A 102 5.47 -12.06 0.30
CA THR A 102 5.65 -12.67 1.63
C THR A 102 6.99 -12.30 2.28
N ALA A 103 7.95 -11.75 1.53
CA ALA A 103 9.18 -11.16 2.07
C ALA A 103 9.00 -9.68 2.47
N ALA A 104 7.81 -9.09 2.29
CA ALA A 104 7.56 -7.69 2.58
C ALA A 104 7.70 -7.40 4.08
N ARG A 105 8.40 -6.30 4.36
CA ARG A 105 8.60 -5.78 5.72
C ARG A 105 8.64 -4.26 5.70
N LEU A 106 8.20 -3.65 6.79
CA LEU A 106 8.32 -2.21 6.97
C LEU A 106 9.77 -1.82 7.25
N ARG A 107 10.10 -0.55 6.95
CA ARG A 107 11.40 0.02 7.33
C ARG A 107 11.49 0.20 8.85
N ARG A 108 10.39 0.59 9.49
CA ARG A 108 10.22 0.80 10.93
C ARG A 108 8.87 0.23 11.34
N ALA A 109 8.79 -0.35 12.55
CA ALA A 109 7.53 -0.84 13.14
C ALA A 109 6.76 0.26 13.89
N THR A 110 6.98 1.54 13.52
CA THR A 110 6.42 2.72 14.17
C THR A 110 6.02 3.78 13.14
N GLY A 111 5.14 4.69 13.56
CA GLY A 111 4.61 5.81 12.77
C GLY A 111 3.47 5.39 11.84
N LEU A 112 2.94 6.35 11.08
CA LEU A 112 1.69 6.23 10.32
C LEU A 112 1.49 4.88 9.61
N ARG A 113 2.52 4.34 8.95
CA ARG A 113 2.42 3.05 8.24
C ARG A 113 2.12 1.89 9.17
N ALA A 114 2.87 1.78 10.27
CA ALA A 114 2.66 0.72 11.24
C ALA A 114 1.30 0.90 11.92
N ASP A 115 0.97 2.14 12.29
CA ASP A 115 -0.29 2.46 12.99
C ASP A 115 -1.51 2.21 12.09
N LEU A 116 -1.43 2.53 10.79
CA LEU A 116 -2.46 2.19 9.79
C LEU A 116 -2.71 0.68 9.72
N ILE A 117 -1.63 -0.11 9.64
CA ILE A 117 -1.74 -1.57 9.53
C ILE A 117 -2.30 -2.18 10.81
N ARG A 118 -1.84 -1.72 11.99
CA ARG A 118 -2.35 -2.22 13.27
C ARG A 118 -3.83 -1.88 13.48
N ARG A 119 -4.26 -0.67 13.11
CA ARG A 119 -5.62 -0.18 13.39
C ARG A 119 -6.65 -0.61 12.34
N HIS A 120 -6.26 -0.69 11.08
CA HIS A 120 -7.18 -0.92 9.95
C HIS A 120 -6.87 -2.20 9.16
N GLY A 121 -5.76 -2.88 9.46
CA GLY A 121 -5.47 -4.21 8.94
C GLY A 121 -6.36 -5.30 9.56
N PRO A 122 -6.14 -6.57 9.18
CA PRO A 122 -6.78 -7.70 9.83
C PRO A 122 -6.25 -7.91 11.25
N GLU A 123 -7.07 -8.54 12.08
CA GLU A 123 -6.66 -8.97 13.43
C GLU A 123 -5.48 -9.96 13.36
N PRO A 124 -4.55 -9.93 14.33
CA PRO A 124 -3.44 -10.87 14.39
C PRO A 124 -3.86 -12.36 14.28
N MET A 125 -3.25 -13.14 13.38
CA MET A 125 -3.51 -14.58 13.22
C MET A 125 -3.09 -15.38 14.45
N GLN A 126 -2.03 -14.93 15.11
CA GLN A 126 -1.57 -15.46 16.38
C GLN A 126 -1.83 -14.39 17.43
N GLN A 127 -2.71 -14.70 18.38
CA GLN A 127 -2.82 -13.89 19.59
C GLN A 127 -1.49 -13.99 20.33
N ALA A 128 -0.97 -12.85 20.77
CA ALA A 128 0.23 -12.82 21.59
C ALA A 128 0.03 -13.80 22.75
N PHE A 129 1.01 -14.67 23.00
CA PHE A 129 1.05 -15.35 24.28
C PHE A 129 1.24 -14.25 25.32
N ASP A 130 0.23 -14.04 26.16
CA ASP A 130 0.30 -13.11 27.27
C ASP A 130 1.29 -13.68 28.30
N LEU A 131 2.56 -13.34 28.10
CA LEU A 131 3.68 -13.76 28.94
C LEU A 131 3.88 -12.82 30.14
N GLY A 132 2.92 -11.90 30.41
CA GLY A 132 3.01 -10.96 31.53
C GLY A 132 4.16 -9.96 31.40
N PHE A 133 4.69 -9.75 30.19
CA PHE A 133 5.57 -8.62 29.91
C PHE A 133 4.71 -7.38 29.72
N GLU A 134 5.07 -6.27 30.37
CA GLU A 134 4.46 -4.96 30.11
C GLU A 134 4.44 -4.73 28.60
N GLU A 135 3.23 -4.57 28.04
CA GLU A 135 3.08 -4.16 26.65
C GLU A 135 3.93 -2.91 26.46
N PRO A 136 4.83 -2.87 25.44
CA PRO A 136 5.60 -1.67 25.20
C PRO A 136 4.59 -0.54 25.01
N ASP A 137 4.72 0.52 25.83
CA ASP A 137 3.88 1.73 25.82
C ASP A 137 3.27 1.91 24.42
N GLU A 138 1.96 1.71 24.30
CA GLU A 138 1.24 1.97 23.06
C GLU A 138 1.50 3.43 22.72
N LEU A 139 2.49 3.67 21.86
CA LEU A 139 2.76 5.01 21.35
C LEU A 139 1.44 5.52 20.79
N ASP A 140 1.01 6.68 21.27
CA ASP A 140 -0.25 7.30 20.83
C ASP A 140 -0.34 7.22 19.30
N PRO A 141 -1.41 6.62 18.75
CA PRO A 141 -1.53 6.41 17.32
C PRO A 141 -1.44 7.76 16.61
N HIS A 142 -0.80 7.80 15.44
CA HIS A 142 -0.62 9.03 14.68
C HIS A 142 -1.95 9.81 14.57
N PRO A 143 -1.99 11.12 14.89
CA PRO A 143 -3.24 11.88 15.06
C PRO A 143 -4.14 11.86 13.83
N ASP A 144 -3.57 11.84 12.62
CA ASP A 144 -4.31 11.74 11.37
C ASP A 144 -5.18 10.47 11.26
N LEU A 145 -4.91 9.41 12.03
CA LEU A 145 -5.77 8.23 12.07
C LEU A 145 -7.12 8.49 12.71
N ALA A 146 -7.27 9.57 13.49
CA ALA A 146 -8.57 10.00 13.99
C ALA A 146 -9.52 10.45 12.87
N LEU A 147 -8.98 10.76 11.68
CA LEU A 147 -9.77 11.10 10.50
C LEU A 147 -10.42 9.88 9.84
N LEU A 148 -9.98 8.66 10.19
CA LEU A 148 -10.52 7.42 9.65
C LEU A 148 -11.56 6.81 10.60
N SER A 149 -12.70 6.44 10.03
CA SER A 149 -13.71 5.64 10.73
C SER A 149 -13.13 4.29 11.16
N LYS A 150 -13.58 3.75 12.30
CA LYS A 150 -13.20 2.41 12.77
C LYS A 150 -13.61 1.29 11.81
N ASN A 151 -14.57 1.54 10.93
CA ASN A 151 -15.03 0.58 9.93
C ASN A 151 -14.10 0.50 8.72
N VAL A 152 -13.22 1.49 8.52
CA VAL A 152 -12.25 1.48 7.42
C VAL A 152 -11.35 0.27 7.55
N LYS A 153 -11.21 -0.46 6.44
CA LYS A 153 -10.28 -1.57 6.27
C LYS A 153 -9.17 -1.19 5.31
N LEU A 154 -7.95 -1.62 5.64
CA LEU A 154 -6.75 -1.33 4.87
C LEU A 154 -6.54 -2.39 3.80
N VAL A 155 -6.42 -1.96 2.54
CA VAL A 155 -5.88 -2.78 1.47
C VAL A 155 -4.49 -2.29 1.12
N LEU A 156 -3.50 -3.15 1.35
CA LEU A 156 -2.13 -2.88 0.92
C LEU A 156 -2.01 -3.21 -0.57
N VAL A 157 -1.46 -2.27 -1.33
CA VAL A 157 -0.99 -2.48 -2.70
C VAL A 157 0.53 -2.55 -2.64
N ALA A 158 1.04 -3.76 -2.43
CA ALA A 158 2.46 -4.01 -2.28
C ALA A 158 3.12 -4.24 -3.64
N TYR A 159 4.17 -3.48 -3.93
CA TYR A 159 4.87 -3.59 -5.22
C TYR A 159 6.39 -3.61 -5.10
N ALA A 160 7.02 -4.39 -5.98
CA ALA A 160 8.46 -4.42 -6.18
C ALA A 160 8.81 -3.55 -7.38
N CYS A 161 9.68 -2.55 -7.16
CA CYS A 161 10.01 -1.59 -8.21
C CYS A 161 11.45 -1.10 -8.09
N SER A 162 12.12 -0.92 -9.22
CA SER A 162 13.46 -0.32 -9.30
C SER A 162 13.53 0.74 -10.39
N MET A 163 14.55 1.60 -10.34
CA MET A 163 14.75 2.64 -11.34
C MET A 163 15.03 2.04 -12.73
N VAL A 164 15.75 0.92 -12.78
CA VAL A 164 16.17 0.26 -14.03
C VAL A 164 15.10 -0.69 -14.58
N GLN A 165 14.51 -1.53 -13.74
CA GLN A 165 13.59 -2.59 -14.18
C GLN A 165 12.12 -2.15 -14.16
N GLY A 166 11.81 -0.95 -13.68
CA GLY A 166 10.44 -0.53 -13.48
C GLY A 166 9.71 -1.32 -12.40
N VAL A 167 8.38 -1.38 -12.53
CA VAL A 167 7.50 -2.15 -11.65
C VAL A 167 7.54 -3.62 -12.08
N MET A 168 8.09 -4.48 -11.23
CA MET A 168 8.32 -5.91 -11.52
C MET A 168 7.21 -6.80 -10.96
N ARG A 169 6.56 -6.36 -9.89
CA ARG A 169 5.51 -7.14 -9.22
C ARG A 169 4.54 -6.22 -8.50
N ILE A 170 3.27 -6.56 -8.54
CA ILE A 170 2.21 -5.90 -7.79
C ILE A 170 1.31 -6.99 -7.23
N GLU A 171 1.09 -6.96 -5.93
CA GLU A 171 0.11 -7.78 -5.24
C GLU A 171 -0.70 -6.88 -4.33
N TRP A 172 -1.98 -7.20 -4.16
CA TRP A 172 -2.84 -6.51 -3.21
C TRP A 172 -3.43 -7.46 -2.20
N GLY A 173 -3.90 -6.94 -1.08
CA GLY A 173 -4.55 -7.76 -0.07
C GLY A 173 -4.53 -7.15 1.32
N SER A 174 -4.82 -7.99 2.30
CA SER A 174 -4.82 -7.67 3.72
C SER A 174 -3.65 -8.35 4.41
N ALA A 175 -2.91 -7.58 5.21
CA ALA A 175 -1.81 -8.09 6.01
C ALA A 175 -1.79 -7.41 7.37
N GLU A 176 -1.46 -8.19 8.39
CA GLU A 176 -1.10 -7.67 9.71
C GLU A 176 0.38 -7.31 9.75
N LEU A 177 0.75 -6.44 10.69
CA LEU A 177 2.14 -6.20 11.05
C LEU A 177 2.46 -7.08 12.26
N ARG A 178 3.40 -8.02 12.10
CA ARG A 178 3.82 -8.90 13.20
C ARG A 178 4.35 -8.05 14.36
N GLN A 179 3.84 -8.30 15.57
CA GLN A 179 4.16 -7.49 16.76
C GLN A 179 5.66 -7.47 17.08
N GLU A 180 6.31 -8.63 16.98
CA GLU A 180 7.71 -8.82 17.37
C GLU A 180 8.71 -8.14 16.43
N ASP A 181 8.30 -7.83 15.19
CA ASP A 181 9.24 -7.28 14.21
C ASP A 181 8.59 -6.39 13.14
N ARG A 182 9.15 -6.41 11.92
CA ARG A 182 8.75 -5.52 10.82
C ARG A 182 8.06 -6.28 9.69
N HIS A 183 7.88 -7.59 9.79
CA HIS A 183 7.33 -8.39 8.70
C HIS A 183 5.82 -8.24 8.60
N LEU A 184 5.33 -8.31 7.36
CA LEU A 184 3.91 -8.39 7.08
C LEU A 184 3.50 -9.85 6.98
N ILE A 185 2.46 -10.24 7.70
CA ILE A 185 1.84 -11.55 7.56
C ILE A 185 0.56 -11.35 6.74
N TRP A 186 0.54 -11.92 5.54
CA TRP A 186 -0.56 -11.76 4.61
C TRP A 186 -1.68 -12.77 4.93
N HIS A 187 -2.85 -12.26 5.27
CA HIS A 187 -4.06 -13.06 5.45
C HIS A 187 -4.66 -13.45 4.10
N HIS A 188 -4.60 -12.50 3.17
CA HIS A 188 -4.93 -12.71 1.78
C HIS A 188 -3.99 -11.84 0.94
N HIS A 189 -3.49 -12.40 -0.15
CA HIS A 189 -2.86 -11.62 -1.21
C HIS A 189 -3.08 -12.30 -2.56
N GLU A 190 -3.17 -11.49 -3.60
CA GLU A 190 -3.27 -11.98 -4.97
C GLU A 190 -2.57 -11.01 -5.94
N PRO A 191 -2.04 -11.54 -7.05
CA PRO A 191 -1.27 -10.74 -7.99
C PRO A 191 -2.18 -9.86 -8.86
N LEU A 192 -1.78 -8.61 -9.02
CA LEU A 192 -2.35 -7.72 -10.02
C LEU A 192 -1.59 -7.87 -11.35
N PRO A 193 -2.28 -7.81 -12.50
CA PRO A 193 -1.64 -7.89 -13.81
C PRO A 193 -0.71 -6.69 -14.03
N LEU A 194 0.54 -6.94 -14.38
CA LEU A 194 1.33 -5.92 -15.07
C LEU A 194 0.79 -5.81 -16.49
N ILE A 195 0.34 -4.62 -16.84
CA ILE A 195 -0.01 -4.28 -18.21
C ILE A 195 1.28 -3.75 -18.83
N THR A 196 1.99 -4.61 -19.57
CA THR A 196 3.04 -4.21 -20.51
C THR A 196 2.45 -3.59 -21.75
#